data_AF-A0A7C7LW91-F1
#
_entry.id   AF-A0A7C7LW91-F1
#
_cell.length_a   1.000
_cell.length_b   1.000
_cell.length_c   1.000
_cell.angle_alpha   90.00
_cell.angle_beta   90.00
_cell.angle_gamma   90.00
#
_symmetry.space_group_name_H-M   'P 1'
#
loop_
_entity.id
_entity.type
_entity.pdbx_description
1 polymer ?
#
loop_
_entity_poly.entity_id
_entity_poly.type
_entity_poly.pdbx_seq_one_letter_code
_entity_poly.pdbx_strand_id
1 'polypeptide(L)' 'MNASDSKRALMISPEEIQKRVSEMGQEISGKFAGKDPIFIGVLNGSFMFMADLLRAISIDCEMDFIKVRSYVGFILV' A
#
# COMPACT_ATOMS: atom_id res chain seq x y z
N MET A 1 32.71 16.63 7.51
CA MET A 1 32.15 15.96 6.32
C MET A 1 31.58 14.64 6.81
N ASN A 2 30.28 14.62 7.09
CA ASN A 2 29.67 13.54 7.86
C ASN A 2 29.43 12.35 6.94
N ALA A 3 30.12 11.25 7.25
CA ALA A 3 29.89 9.95 6.66
C ALA A 3 28.55 9.38 7.14
N SER A 4 27.51 9.43 6.30
CA SER A 4 26.35 8.56 6.43
C SER A 4 25.58 8.36 5.12
N ASP A 5 26.26 8.27 3.97
CA ASP A 5 25.64 7.82 2.72
C ASP A 5 25.70 6.29 2.63
N SER A 6 24.90 5.62 3.45
CA SER A 6 24.68 4.18 3.36
C SER A 6 23.94 3.86 2.05
N LYS A 7 24.66 3.26 1.10
CA LYS A 7 24.20 2.66 -0.17
C LYS A 7 22.69 2.42 -0.27
N ARG A 8 21.99 3.21 -1.09
CA ARG A 8 20.66 2.86 -1.61
C ARG A 8 20.83 1.82 -2.71
N ALA A 9 20.94 0.56 -2.33
CA ALA A 9 20.89 -0.55 -3.28
C ALA A 9 19.45 -0.74 -3.79
N LEU A 10 19.29 -1.10 -5.06
CA LEU A 10 18.00 -1.47 -5.62
C LEU A 10 17.54 -2.77 -4.95
N MET A 11 16.49 -2.69 -4.12
CA MET A 11 15.93 -3.84 -3.42
C MET A 11 14.84 -4.54 -4.25
N ILE A 12 13.98 -3.74 -4.87
CA ILE A 12 12.87 -4.20 -5.71
C ILE A 12 12.80 -3.27 -6.91
N SER A 13 12.76 -3.83 -8.11
CA SER A 13 12.62 -3.04 -9.33
C SER A 13 11.21 -2.45 -9.47
N PRO A 14 11.05 -1.29 -10.12
CA PRO A 14 9.73 -0.72 -10.41
C PRO A 14 8.83 -1.70 -11.19
N GLU A 15 9.41 -2.48 -12.10
CA GLU A 15 8.72 -3.47 -12.92
C GLU A 15 8.17 -4.61 -12.08
N GLU A 16 8.93 -5.10 -11.09
CA GLU A 16 8.45 -6.11 -10.15
C GLU A 16 7.29 -5.60 -9.29
N ILE A 17 7.35 -4.35 -8.83
CA ILE A 17 6.27 -3.74 -8.06
C ILE A 17 5.00 -3.63 -8.92
N GLN A 18 5.11 -3.06 -10.12
CA GLN A 18 3.96 -2.89 -11.02
C GLN A 18 3.34 -4.23 -11.43
N LYS A 19 4.18 -5.24 -11.71
CA LYS A 19 3.71 -6.59 -12.00
C LYS A 19 2.90 -7.14 -10.83
N ARG A 20 3.43 -7.08 -9.61
CA ARG A 20 2.76 -7.63 -8.43
C ARG A 20 1.47 -6.88 -8.11
N VAL A 21 1.45 -5.56 -8.26
CA VAL A 21 0.25 -4.73 -8.06
C VAL A 21 -0.84 -5.10 -9.06
N SER A 22 -0.49 -5.31 -10.33
CA SER A 22 -1.44 -5.73 -11.38
C SER A 22 -2.06 -7.10 -11.06
N GLU A 23 -1.23 -8.08 -10.68
CA GLU A 23 -1.70 -9.40 -10.26
C GLU A 23 -2.65 -9.31 -9.06
N MET A 24 -2.32 -8.47 -8.07
CA MET A 24 -3.18 -8.24 -6.91
C MET A 24 -4.51 -7.59 -7.28
N GLY A 25 -4.49 -6.59 -8.16
CA GLY A 25 -5.70 -5.90 -8.63
C GLY A 25 -6.67 -6.87 -9.32
N GLN A 26 -6.16 -7.76 -10.16
CA GLN A 26 -6.96 -8.80 -10.81
C GLN A 26 -7.54 -9.81 -9.80
N GLU A 27 -6.74 -10.25 -8.83
CA GLU A 27 -7.18 -11.19 -7.80
C GLU A 27 -8.31 -10.59 -6.94
N ILE A 28 -8.16 -9.32 -6.53
CA ILE A 28 -9.16 -8.61 -5.75
C ILE A 28 -10.43 -8.38 -6.58
N SER A 29 -10.28 -7.92 -7.82
CA SER A 29 -11.42 -7.67 -8.71
C SER A 29 -12.24 -8.94 -8.95
N GLY A 30 -11.59 -10.09 -9.10
CA GLY A 30 -12.27 -11.38 -9.21
C GLY A 30 -12.96 -11.81 -7.91
N LYS A 31 -12.31 -11.64 -6.76
CA LYS A 31 -12.86 -12.03 -5.44
C LYS A 31 -14.05 -11.19 -5.01
N PHE A 32 -14.06 -9.91 -5.37
CA PHE A 32 -15.09 -8.95 -4.98
C PHE A 32 -16.00 -8.54 -6.13
N ALA A 33 -16.03 -9.32 -7.23
CA ALA A 33 -16.91 -9.06 -8.36
C ALA A 33 -18.38 -8.92 -7.92
N GLY A 34 -19.02 -7.83 -8.34
CA GLY A 34 -20.42 -7.52 -8.01
C GLY A 34 -20.63 -7.03 -6.57
N LYS A 35 -19.57 -6.58 -5.89
CA LYS A 35 -19.62 -5.90 -4.59
C LYS A 35 -18.89 -4.56 -4.70
N ASP A 36 -19.18 -3.68 -3.74
CA ASP A 36 -18.56 -2.36 -3.63
C ASP A 36 -17.64 -2.32 -2.39
N PRO A 37 -16.40 -2.85 -2.47
CA PRO A 37 -15.49 -2.85 -1.33
C PRO A 37 -14.99 -1.44 -0.98
N ILE A 38 -14.71 -1.25 0.31
CA ILE A 38 -14.08 -0.03 0.83
C ILE A 38 -12.59 -0.31 1.09
N PHE A 39 -11.71 0.42 0.41
CA PHE A 39 -10.26 0.37 0.58
C PHE A 39 -9.80 1.37 1.63
N ILE A 40 -9.23 0.88 2.73
CA ILE A 40 -8.75 1.72 3.83
C ILE A 40 -7.22 1.79 3.78
N GLY A 41 -6.68 2.96 3.41
CA GLY A 41 -5.24 3.22 3.38
C GLY A 41 -4.71 3.73 4.73
N VAL A 42 -3.57 3.22 5.18
CA VAL A 42 -2.92 3.68 6.43
C VAL A 42 -1.82 4.69 6.10
N LEU A 43 -2.06 5.95 6.44
CA LEU A 43 -1.14 7.04 6.14
C LEU A 43 0.14 7.01 6.98
N ASN A 44 1.27 7.53 6.47
CA ASN A 44 1.43 8.28 5.21
C ASN A 44 2.00 7.44 4.05
N GLY A 45 2.74 6.37 4.34
CA GLY A 45 3.55 5.65 3.34
C GLY A 45 2.75 4.81 2.35
N SER A 46 1.50 4.47 2.66
CA SER A 46 0.68 3.60 1.80
C SER A 46 0.07 4.32 0.60
N PHE A 47 0.16 5.65 0.52
CA PHE A 47 -0.57 6.43 -0.48
C PHE A 47 -0.19 6.05 -1.92
N MET A 48 1.11 5.96 -2.22
CA MET A 48 1.58 5.63 -3.57
C MET A 48 1.15 4.22 -3.99
N PHE A 49 1.31 3.25 -3.08
CA PHE A 49 0.89 1.87 -3.30
C PHE A 49 -0.62 1.76 -3.50
N MET A 50 -1.42 2.45 -2.68
CA MET A 50 -2.88 2.43 -2.81
C MET A 50 -3.33 3.01 -4.15
N ALA A 51 -2.70 4.10 -4.61
CA ALA A 51 -3.00 4.70 -5.90
C ALA A 51 -2.68 3.77 -7.07
N ASP A 52 -1.57 3.02 -7.01
CA ASP A 52 -1.23 2.02 -8.03
C ASP A 52 -2.19 0.83 -7.98
N LEU A 53 -2.57 0.36 -6.79
CA LEU A 53 -3.50 -0.76 -6.61
C LEU A 53 -4.90 -0.44 -7.13
N LEU A 54 -5.45 0.72 -6.78
CA LEU A 54 -6.78 1.15 -7.24
C LEU A 54 -6.83 1.31 -8.77
N ARG A 55 -5.73 1.73 -9.40
CA ARG A 55 -5.62 1.79 -10.87
C ARG A 55 -5.69 0.40 -11.54
N ALA A 56 -5.28 -0.65 -10.83
CA ALA A 56 -5.30 -2.03 -11.34
C ALA A 56 -6.62 -2.77 -11.06
N ILE A 57 -7.51 -2.20 -10.24
CA ILE A 57 -8.80 -2.79 -9.89
C ILE A 57 -9.84 -2.39 -10.93
N SER A 58 -10.68 -3.35 -11.35
CA SER A 58 -11.69 -3.14 -12.40
C SER A 58 -13.13 -3.17 -11.89
N ILE A 59 -13.34 -3.09 -10.58
CA ILE A 59 -14.65 -3.05 -9.93
C ILE A 59 -14.89 -1.70 -9.25
N ASP A 60 -16.16 -1.34 -9.10
CA ASP A 60 -16.53 -0.16 -8.34
C ASP A 60 -16.09 -0.31 -6.88
N CYS A 61 -15.51 0.75 -6.32
CA CYS A 61 -14.99 0.73 -4.97
C CYS A 61 -14.93 2.12 -4.35
N GLU A 62 -14.97 2.16 -3.04
CA GLU A 62 -14.74 3.38 -2.26
C GLU A 62 -13.33 3.36 -1.65
N MET A 63 -12.74 4.54 -1.45
CA MET A 63 -11.43 4.68 -0.83
C MET A 63 -11.51 5.65 0.36
N ASP A 64 -10.95 5.24 1.49
CA ASP A 64 -10.79 6.09 2.67
C ASP A 64 -9.38 5.94 3.29
N PHE A 65 -8.95 6.91 4.08
CA PHE A 65 -7.65 6.91 4.73
C PHE A 65 -7.77 7.09 6.23
N ILE A 66 -7.04 6.24 6.97
CA ILE A 66 -6.90 6.38 8.41
C ILE A 66 -5.48 6.82 8.77
N LYS A 67 -5.39 7.79 9.68
CA LYS A 67 -4.12 8.22 10.26
C LYS A 67 -3.97 7.61 11.64
N VAL A 68 -3.22 6.52 11.71
CA VAL A 68 -2.92 5.84 12.97
C VAL A 68 -1.57 6.33 13.49
N ARG A 69 -1.49 6.61 14.78
CA ARG A 69 -0.21 6.82 15.47
C ARG A 69 0.17 5.51 16.13
N SER A 70 1.42 5.06 15.91
CA SER A 70 1.94 3.89 16.61
C SER A 70 1.91 4.17 18.12
N TYR A 71 1.12 3.39 18.85
CA TYR A 71 1.09 3.46 20.31
C TYR A 71 2.26 2.64 20.86
N VAL A 72 3.23 3.30 21.47
CA VAL A 72 4.29 2.63 22.25
C VAL A 72 3.93 2.85 23.71
N GLY A 73 3.07 1.99 24.25
CA GLY A 73 2.73 2.01 25.67
C GLY A 73 3.87 1.39 26.49
N PHE A 74 4.64 2.20 27.20
CA PHE A 74 5.49 1.71 28.27
C PHE A 74 4.60 1.53 29.50
N ILE A 75 4.16 0.29 29.77
CA ILE A 75 3.57 -0.05 31.07
C ILE A 75 4.73 -0.23 32.05
N LEU A 76 4.84 0.70 32.99
CA LEU A 76 5.60 0.53 34.22
C LEU A 76 4.63 -0.03 35.26
N VAL A 77 4.86 -1.27 35.67
CA VAL A 77 4.38 -1.82 36.94
C VAL A 77 5.55 -1.79 37.91
#